data_AF-A0A954L002-F1
#
_entry.id   AF-A0A954L002-F1
#
_cell.length_a   1.000
_cell.length_b   1.000
_cell.length_c   1.000
_cell.angle_alpha   90.00
_cell.angle_beta   90.00
_cell.angle_gamma   90.00
#
_symmetry.space_group_name_H-M   'P 1'
#
loop_
_entity.id
_entity.type
_entity.pdbx_description
1 polymer ?
#
loop_
_entity_poly.entity_id
_entity_poly.type
_entity_poly.pdbx_seq_one_letter_code
_entity_poly.pdbx_strand_id
1 'polypeptide(L)' 'MTIVLCPALVQSACAADWRQFRGNDANSVAVGQELPTELSGETIAWKADLPGRGLSAPIIIGDQVILTASSGYDQDRL' A
#
# COMPACT_ATOMS: atom_id res chain seq x y z
N MET A 1 20.53 7.17 39.19
CA MET A 1 20.47 6.72 37.79
C MET A 1 19.25 7.35 37.17
N THR A 2 19.43 8.48 36.48
CA THR A 2 18.30 9.29 35.97
C THR A 2 17.96 8.80 34.57
N ILE A 3 16.76 8.25 34.38
CA ILE A 3 16.24 7.88 33.06
C ILE A 3 15.66 9.15 32.44
N VAL A 4 16.28 9.63 31.36
CA VAL A 4 15.73 10.70 30.52
C VAL A 4 14.77 10.05 29.52
N LEU A 5 13.47 10.29 29.68
CA LEU A 5 12.45 9.88 28.72
C LEU A 5 12.43 10.89 27.58
N CYS A 6 13.04 10.54 26.43
CA CYS A 6 12.95 11.36 25.22
C CYS A 6 11.62 11.05 24.53
N PRO A 7 10.67 12.00 24.42
CA PRO A 7 9.44 11.75 23.68
C PRO A 7 9.80 11.65 22.20
N ALA A 8 9.73 10.44 21.64
CA ALA A 8 9.83 10.25 20.20
C ALA A 8 8.61 10.92 19.56
N LEU A 9 8.82 12.01 18.83
CA LEU A 9 7.81 12.56 17.94
C LEU A 9 7.52 11.50 16.88
N VAL A 10 6.33 10.89 16.93
CA VAL A 10 5.84 10.03 15.86
C VAL A 10 5.45 10.96 14.71
N GLN A 11 6.37 11.17 13.77
CA GLN A 11 6.08 11.86 12.53
C GLN A 11 5.14 10.98 11.70
N SER A 12 3.85 11.31 11.71
CA SER A 12 2.89 10.68 10.80
C SER A 12 3.23 11.14 9.39
N ALA A 13 3.85 10.27 8.60
CA ALA A 13 4.02 10.52 7.18
C ALA A 13 2.63 10.59 6.54
N CYS A 14 2.14 11.80 6.26
CA CYS A 14 0.94 11.98 5.45
C CYS A 14 1.29 11.73 3.99
N ALA A 15 1.29 10.46 3.59
CA ALA A 15 1.20 10.12 2.18
C ALA A 15 -0.15 10.61 1.64
N ALA A 16 -0.18 11.09 0.40
CA ALA A 16 -1.44 11.44 -0.24
C ALA A 16 -2.28 10.18 -0.48
N ASP A 17 -3.59 10.27 -0.25
CA ASP A 17 -4.51 9.19 -0.60
C ASP A 17 -4.43 8.84 -2.08
N TRP A 18 -4.70 7.57 -2.39
CA TRP A 18 -4.81 7.05 -3.75
C TRP A 18 -6.21 6.46 -3.92
N ARG A 19 -7.20 7.29 -4.27
CA ARG A 19 -8.62 6.99 -4.00
C ARG A 19 -9.32 6.15 -5.08
N GLN A 20 -8.66 5.88 -6.21
CA GLN A 20 -9.27 5.17 -7.33
C GLN A 20 -8.23 4.42 -8.18
N PHE A 21 -8.74 3.65 -9.16
CA PHE A 21 -7.90 3.00 -10.15
C PHE A 21 -6.99 4.03 -10.85
N ARG A 22 -5.69 3.75 -10.86
CA ARG A 22 -4.65 4.65 -11.42
C ARG A 22 -4.51 6.01 -10.70
N GLY A 23 -5.01 6.13 -9.48
CA GLY A 23 -4.77 7.29 -8.62
C GLY A 23 -5.73 8.44 -8.90
N ASN A 24 -5.61 9.52 -8.13
CA ASN A 24 -6.58 10.62 -8.14
C ASN A 24 -6.72 11.26 -9.53
N ASP A 25 -5.65 11.25 -10.34
CA ASP A 25 -5.63 11.77 -11.71
C ASP A 25 -5.80 10.68 -12.79
N ALA A 26 -6.09 9.44 -12.39
CA ALA A 26 -6.29 8.28 -13.26
C ALA A 26 -5.12 7.96 -14.23
N ASN A 27 -3.89 8.36 -13.89
CA ASN A 27 -2.71 8.29 -14.76
C ASN A 27 -1.59 7.36 -14.25
N SER A 28 -1.75 6.72 -13.09
CA SER A 28 -0.76 5.83 -12.47
C SER A 28 0.56 6.51 -12.09
N VAL A 29 0.56 7.83 -11.83
CA VAL A 29 1.77 8.59 -11.47
C VAL A 29 1.78 8.93 -9.98
N ALA A 30 2.86 8.58 -9.29
CA ALA A 30 3.17 9.06 -7.94
C ALA A 30 4.20 10.21 -8.04
N VAL A 31 3.77 11.44 -7.74
CA VAL A 31 4.61 12.64 -7.88
C VAL A 31 5.57 12.76 -6.69
N GLY A 32 6.86 13.03 -6.97
CA GLY A 32 7.85 13.39 -5.95
C GLY A 32 8.31 12.22 -5.06
N GLN A 33 8.10 10.98 -5.50
CA GLN A 33 8.55 9.78 -4.79
C GLN A 33 9.70 9.11 -5.55
N GLU A 34 10.78 8.79 -4.83
CA GLU A 34 11.81 7.88 -5.33
C GLU A 34 11.40 6.45 -4.95
N LEU A 35 10.87 5.72 -5.93
CA LEU A 35 10.41 4.35 -5.74
C LEU A 35 11.49 3.36 -6.19
N PRO A 36 11.65 2.21 -5.49
CA PRO A 36 12.53 1.16 -5.95
C PRO A 36 12.15 0.70 -7.37
N THR A 37 13.13 0.61 -8.26
CA THR A 37 12.93 0.08 -9.61
C THR A 37 13.00 -1.44 -9.67
N GLU A 38 13.46 -2.07 -8.59
CA GLU A 38 13.54 -3.53 -8.43
C GLU A 38 12.85 -3.97 -7.15
N LEU A 39 12.09 -5.07 -7.24
CA LEU A 39 11.40 -5.68 -6.10
C LEU A 39 12.20 -6.89 -5.59
N SER A 40 12.70 -6.79 -4.36
CA SER A 40 13.50 -7.80 -3.68
C SER A 40 13.10 -7.91 -2.20
N GLY A 41 13.72 -8.82 -1.46
CA GLY A 41 13.51 -8.91 0.00
C GLY A 41 13.91 -7.64 0.75
N GLU A 42 14.77 -6.80 0.16
CA GLU A 42 15.24 -5.54 0.75
C GLU A 42 14.31 -4.37 0.45
N THR A 43 13.63 -4.38 -0.71
CA THR A 43 12.76 -3.28 -1.15
C THR A 43 11.28 -3.50 -0.86
N ILE A 44 10.87 -4.73 -0.53
CA ILE A 44 9.49 -5.04 -0.15
C ILE A 44 9.30 -4.82 1.35
N ALA A 45 8.52 -3.79 1.70
CA ALA A 45 8.24 -3.45 3.10
C ALA A 45 7.35 -4.50 3.81
N TRP A 46 6.39 -5.09 3.10
CA TRP A 46 5.48 -6.10 3.66
C TRP A 46 4.78 -6.90 2.54
N LYS A 47 4.20 -8.04 2.92
CA LYS A 47 3.34 -8.86 2.07
C LYS A 47 2.16 -9.37 2.90
N ALA A 48 1.03 -9.59 2.25
CA ALA A 48 -0.16 -10.16 2.86
C ALA A 48 -0.80 -11.17 1.89
N ASP A 49 -1.24 -12.30 2.42
CA ASP A 49 -2.01 -13.28 1.65
C ASP A 49 -3.44 -12.77 1.43
N LEU A 50 -3.98 -13.00 0.22
CA LEU A 50 -5.36 -12.67 -0.09
C LEU A 50 -6.25 -13.92 -0.01
N PRO A 51 -7.51 -13.79 0.44
CA PRO A 51 -8.46 -14.91 0.51
C PRO A 51 -9.01 -15.31 -0.87
N GLY A 52 -8.26 -15.07 -1.95
CA GLY A 52 -8.69 -15.26 -3.34
C GLY A 52 -7.77 -14.53 -4.33
N ARG A 53 -8.22 -14.43 -5.59
CA ARG A 53 -7.50 -13.72 -6.66
C ARG A 53 -7.69 -12.20 -6.51
N GLY A 54 -6.58 -11.47 -6.46
CA GLY A 54 -6.58 -10.00 -6.51
C GLY A 54 -6.70 -9.50 -7.95
N LEU A 55 -7.90 -9.07 -8.35
CA LEU A 55 -8.16 -8.54 -9.70
C LEU A 55 -8.32 -7.01 -9.72
N SER A 56 -8.58 -6.40 -8.56
CA SER A 56 -8.67 -4.95 -8.41
C SER A 56 -7.29 -4.31 -8.30
N ALA A 57 -7.20 -3.00 -8.56
CA ALA A 57 -6.11 -2.20 -8.04
C ALA A 57 -6.40 -1.79 -6.58
N PRO A 58 -5.40 -1.76 -5.69
CA PRO A 58 -5.58 -1.24 -4.35
C PRO A 58 -5.83 0.27 -4.37
N ILE A 59 -6.56 0.76 -3.37
CA ILE A 59 -6.68 2.17 -3.03
C ILE A 59 -6.07 2.42 -1.64
N ILE A 60 -5.64 3.65 -1.41
CA ILE A 60 -5.05 4.07 -0.14
C ILE A 60 -5.88 5.22 0.42
N ILE A 61 -6.33 5.07 1.67
CA ILE A 61 -7.04 6.10 2.43
C ILE A 61 -6.37 6.20 3.80
N GLY A 62 -5.69 7.31 4.07
CA GLY A 62 -4.87 7.45 5.28
C GLY A 62 -3.78 6.37 5.36
N ASP A 63 -3.81 5.58 6.42
CA ASP A 63 -2.88 4.48 6.69
C ASP A 63 -3.40 3.10 6.23
N GLN A 64 -4.53 3.07 5.52
CA GLN A 64 -5.19 1.83 5.10
C GLN A 64 -4.96 1.54 3.63
N VAL A 65 -4.61 0.28 3.33
CA VAL A 65 -4.67 -0.28 1.98
C VAL A 65 -5.96 -1.09 1.84
N ILE A 66 -6.81 -0.70 0.90
CA ILE A 66 -8.11 -1.31 0.67
C ILE A 66 -8.10 -1.94 -0.72
N LEU A 67 -8.51 -3.21 -0.81
CA LEU A 67 -8.63 -3.94 -2.06
C LEU A 67 -9.73 -5.00 -1.96
N THR A 68 -10.17 -5.50 -3.12
CA THR A 68 -11.11 -6.62 -3.20
C THR A 68 -10.42 -7.88 -3.70
N ALA A 69 -10.96 -9.03 -3.32
CA ALA A 69 -10.51 -10.34 -3.79
C ALA A 69 -11.70 -11.12 -4.35
N SER A 70 -11.47 -11.82 -5.46
CA SER A 70 -12.41 -12.76 -6.04
C SER A 70 -12.12 -14.16 -5.51
N SER A 71 -13.14 -14.85 -5.00
CA SER A 71 -13.05 -16.25 -4.56
C SER A 71 -14.22 -17.05 -5.10
N GLY A 72 -14.11 -18.38 -5.13
CA GLY A 72 -15.15 -19.27 -5.66
C GLY A 72 -14.57 -20.48 -6.38
N TYR A 73 -15.45 -21.37 -6.84
CA TYR A 73 -15.08 -22.64 -7.49
C TYR A 73 -14.42 -22.43 -8.86
N ASP A 74 -14.88 -21.43 -9.61
CA ASP A 74 -14.41 -21.18 -10.96
C ASP A 74 -13.62 -19.87 -11.06
N GLN A 75 -12.36 -19.99 -11.43
CA GLN A 75 -11.38 -18.89 -11.48
C GLN A 75 -10.47 -19.02 -12.72
N ASP A 76 -10.95 -19.70 -13.75
CA ASP A 76 -10.20 -19.99 -14.98
C ASP A 76 -10.21 -18.82 -15.99
N ARG A 77 -11.13 -17.85 -15.81
CA ARG A 77 -11.31 -16.68 -16.67
C ARG A 77 -11.35 -15.37 -15.86
N LEU A 78 -11.18 -14.24 -16.55
CA LEU A 78 -11.41 -12.89 -16.06
C LEU A 78 -12.82 -12.41 -16.43
#